data_AF-A0A7C3WDP3-F1
#
_entry.id   AF-A0A7C3WDP3-F1
#
_cell.length_a   1.000
_cell.length_b   1.000
_cell.length_c   1.000
_cell.angle_alpha   90.00
_cell.angle_beta   90.00
_cell.angle_gamma   90.00
#
_symmetry.space_group_name_H-M   'P 1'
#
loop_
_entity.id
_entity.type
_entity.pdbx_description
1 polymer ?
#
loop_
_entity_poly.entity_id
_entity_poly.type
_entity_poly.pdbx_seq_one_letter_code
_entity_poly.pdbx_strand_id
1 'polypeptide(L)'
;MLSIPRDLYVQIPNTSSYTKINALYTRGQEKTEEGIDDLKKALTDITGLPIHYYIAIDFDGFKKIIDELGGIKIQVPKDIHDDHYPGPNYSYETFDIQKGLYNLDGETALKYARTRHDEDGDFGRAFRQQQILEAARSKAFSINTLLNIPAINNILDTLGSHLRTDISLDEIGSFLDLIKKIDTHTTINKVLDSGKPDSLLAVSHTFLGNVRAFILIPRTGKYDEIQELAKDIFNLETIERKKKEIAGEEAVVAVVNASGVNGFDKKIAALLQKMGYSNFVEVKPLRTEKESIIYDISQTKPFSLEDLAKKFSAKTLQNPPAYLSAQCQKADLCLVAGSDLIENLNYEENTVEDLEQGYDKQAADEREYIELLKKGSHQKF
;
A
#
# COMPACT_ATOMS: atom_id res chain seq x y z
N MET A 1 8.34 9.64 2.10
CA MET A 1 8.20 8.24 2.49
C MET A 1 6.92 7.66 1.90
N LEU A 2 6.99 6.44 1.39
CA LEU A 2 5.83 5.67 0.94
C LEU A 2 5.66 4.48 1.88
N SER A 3 4.56 4.43 2.63
CA SER A 3 4.24 3.28 3.47
C SER A 3 3.42 2.26 2.69
N ILE A 4 3.89 1.01 2.68
CA ILE A 4 3.21 -0.13 2.10
C ILE A 4 2.47 -0.89 3.21
N PRO A 5 1.14 -1.06 3.15
CA PRO A 5 0.36 -1.76 4.17
C PRO A 5 0.78 -3.21 4.32
N ARG A 6 0.78 -3.69 5.56
CA ARG A 6 1.19 -5.07 5.89
C ARG A 6 0.29 -6.14 5.26
N ASP A 7 -0.96 -5.81 4.99
CA ASP A 7 -1.99 -6.70 4.46
C ASP A 7 -2.10 -6.69 2.93
N LEU A 8 -1.19 -5.98 2.24
CA LEU A 8 -1.14 -5.99 0.77
C LEU A 8 -0.89 -7.42 0.27
N TYR A 9 -1.78 -7.92 -0.58
CA TYR A 9 -1.72 -9.26 -1.16
C TYR A 9 -0.83 -9.27 -2.38
N VAL A 10 0.27 -10.01 -2.27
CA VAL A 10 1.36 -10.00 -3.23
C VAL A 10 1.66 -11.43 -3.66
N GLN A 11 2.15 -11.57 -4.90
CA GLN A 11 2.68 -12.83 -5.37
C GLN A 11 3.94 -13.18 -4.58
N ILE A 12 4.06 -14.44 -4.16
CA ILE A 12 5.30 -14.95 -3.58
C ILE A 12 6.30 -15.08 -4.74
N PRO A 13 7.46 -14.41 -4.67
CA PRO A 13 8.43 -14.40 -5.77
C PRO A 13 8.74 -15.79 -6.31
N ASN A 14 8.83 -15.91 -7.64
CA ASN A 14 9.09 -17.16 -8.36
C ASN A 14 8.04 -18.28 -8.17
N THR A 15 6.83 -17.96 -7.72
CA THR A 15 5.74 -18.95 -7.58
C THR A 15 4.41 -18.41 -8.13
N SER A 16 3.43 -19.28 -8.34
CA SER A 16 2.05 -18.87 -8.65
C SER A 16 1.19 -18.58 -7.40
N SER A 17 1.78 -18.70 -6.21
CA SER A 17 1.09 -18.51 -4.93
C SER A 17 1.16 -17.07 -4.47
N TYR A 18 0.18 -16.65 -3.67
CA TYR A 18 0.07 -15.30 -3.13
C TYR A 18 -0.01 -15.33 -1.60
N THR A 19 0.38 -14.25 -0.96
CA THR A 19 0.31 -14.05 0.50
C THR A 19 0.26 -12.56 0.82
N LYS A 20 -0.03 -12.22 2.08
CA LYS A 20 0.19 -10.86 2.58
C LYS A 20 1.68 -10.53 2.62
N ILE A 21 2.04 -9.31 2.26
CA ILE A 21 3.45 -8.87 2.15
C ILE A 21 4.22 -9.04 3.47
N ASN A 22 3.55 -8.87 4.62
CA ASN A 22 4.19 -9.05 5.93
C ASN A 22 4.62 -10.48 6.23
N ALA A 23 4.10 -11.48 5.51
CA ALA A 23 4.49 -12.87 5.66
C ALA A 23 5.73 -13.23 4.81
N LEU A 24 6.10 -12.41 3.81
CA LEU A 24 7.21 -12.72 2.90
C LEU A 24 8.53 -12.86 3.65
N TYR A 25 8.82 -11.92 4.56
CA TYR A 25 10.08 -11.91 5.29
C TYR A 25 10.28 -13.19 6.10
N THR A 26 9.34 -13.51 7.00
CA THR A 26 9.42 -14.70 7.86
C THR A 26 9.43 -15.98 7.01
N ARG A 27 8.57 -16.05 5.99
CA ARG A 27 8.51 -17.22 5.10
C ARG A 27 9.82 -17.45 4.37
N GLY A 28 10.39 -16.43 3.75
CA GLY A 28 11.64 -16.55 3.02
C GLY A 28 12.79 -16.89 3.97
N GLN A 29 12.82 -16.28 5.16
CA GLN A 29 13.83 -16.59 6.17
C GLN A 29 13.77 -18.05 6.64
N GLU A 30 12.58 -18.63 6.79
CA GLU A 30 12.38 -20.02 7.24
C GLU A 30 12.59 -21.06 6.14
N LYS A 31 12.25 -20.73 4.88
CA LYS A 31 12.21 -21.72 3.79
C LYS A 31 13.42 -21.68 2.86
N THR A 32 13.97 -20.50 2.63
CA THR A 32 14.99 -20.27 1.60
C THR A 32 16.17 -19.46 2.10
N GLU A 33 16.11 -18.92 3.32
CA GLU A 33 17.04 -17.90 3.85
C GLU A 33 17.04 -16.59 3.05
N GLU A 34 16.10 -16.40 2.12
CA GLU A 34 15.99 -15.25 1.19
C GLU A 34 14.91 -14.23 1.61
N GLY A 35 14.57 -14.14 2.90
CA GLY A 35 13.45 -13.31 3.39
C GLY A 35 13.50 -11.84 2.99
N ILE A 36 14.70 -11.23 3.02
CA ILE A 36 14.89 -9.85 2.52
C ILE A 36 14.78 -9.78 1.00
N ASP A 37 15.36 -10.74 0.27
CA ASP A 37 15.37 -10.73 -1.18
C ASP A 37 13.96 -10.91 -1.76
N ASP A 38 13.14 -11.75 -1.14
CA ASP A 38 11.73 -11.90 -1.49
C ASP A 38 10.95 -10.59 -1.28
N LEU A 39 11.21 -9.89 -0.16
CA LEU A 39 10.59 -8.60 0.11
C LEU A 39 11.07 -7.53 -0.88
N LYS A 40 12.36 -7.48 -1.21
CA LYS A 40 12.92 -6.56 -2.22
C LYS A 40 12.32 -6.80 -3.60
N LYS A 41 12.16 -8.06 -4.02
CA LYS A 41 11.51 -8.43 -5.30
C LYS A 41 10.07 -7.94 -5.32
N ALA A 42 9.28 -8.26 -4.30
CA ALA A 42 7.89 -7.82 -4.21
C ALA A 42 7.75 -6.28 -4.19
N LEU A 43 8.59 -5.59 -3.42
CA LEU A 43 8.61 -4.11 -3.39
C LEU A 43 9.03 -3.51 -4.73
N THR A 44 9.93 -4.17 -5.48
CA THR A 44 10.30 -3.75 -6.84
C THR A 44 9.13 -3.87 -7.79
N ASP A 45 8.34 -4.95 -7.71
CA ASP A 45 7.14 -5.12 -8.54
C ASP A 45 6.05 -4.08 -8.19
N ILE A 46 5.86 -3.81 -6.89
CA ILE A 46 4.88 -2.83 -6.39
C ILE A 46 5.24 -1.41 -6.81
N THR A 47 6.50 -1.01 -6.63
CA THR A 47 6.94 0.38 -6.84
C THR A 47 7.47 0.64 -8.24
N GLY A 48 7.86 -0.41 -8.97
CA GLY A 48 8.54 -0.27 -10.25
C GLY A 48 9.93 0.36 -10.12
N LEU A 49 10.51 0.34 -8.91
CA LEU A 49 11.80 0.92 -8.56
C LEU A 49 12.70 -0.13 -7.89
N PRO A 50 14.01 -0.12 -8.17
CA PRO A 50 14.94 -1.02 -7.49
C PRO A 50 15.08 -0.65 -5.99
N ILE A 51 15.07 -1.68 -5.14
CA ILE A 51 15.34 -1.52 -3.70
C ILE A 51 16.83 -1.74 -3.43
N HIS A 52 17.58 -0.65 -3.32
CA HIS A 52 19.04 -0.68 -3.15
C HIS A 52 19.46 -1.21 -1.79
N TYR A 53 18.84 -0.71 -0.72
CA TYR A 53 19.24 -0.97 0.65
C TYR A 53 18.06 -1.31 1.54
N TYR A 54 18.31 -1.95 2.68
CA TYR A 54 17.31 -2.18 3.71
C TYR A 54 17.83 -1.93 5.11
N ILE A 55 16.91 -1.61 6.02
CA ILE A 55 17.12 -1.67 7.47
C ILE A 55 15.96 -2.48 8.03
N ALA A 56 16.27 -3.59 8.71
CA ALA A 56 15.31 -4.41 9.44
C ALA A 56 15.65 -4.32 10.93
N ILE A 57 14.64 -4.02 11.75
CA ILE A 57 14.80 -3.79 13.19
C ILE A 57 13.67 -4.46 13.96
N ASP A 58 14.01 -5.09 15.08
CA ASP A 58 13.01 -5.64 16.00
C ASP A 58 12.57 -4.62 17.07
N PHE A 59 11.67 -5.03 17.97
CA PHE A 59 11.15 -4.14 19.01
C PHE A 59 12.20 -3.69 20.02
N ASP A 60 13.17 -4.53 20.36
CA ASP A 60 14.21 -4.16 21.32
C ASP A 60 15.23 -3.21 20.70
N GLY A 61 15.63 -3.46 19.45
CA GLY A 61 16.43 -2.53 18.66
C GLY A 61 15.74 -1.17 18.51
N PHE A 62 14.44 -1.18 18.19
CA PHE A 62 13.66 0.05 18.07
C PHE A 62 13.69 0.89 19.36
N LYS A 63 13.39 0.28 20.51
CA LYS A 63 13.39 0.97 21.81
C LYS A 63 14.78 1.55 22.11
N LYS A 64 15.83 0.74 21.95
CA LYS A 64 17.23 1.14 22.17
C LYS A 64 17.60 2.36 21.32
N ILE A 65 17.27 2.37 20.02
CA ILE A 65 17.57 3.53 19.16
C ILE A 65 16.91 4.80 19.69
N ILE A 66 15.64 4.74 20.07
CA ILE A 66 14.91 5.91 20.58
C ILE A 66 15.50 6.37 21.92
N ASP A 67 15.89 5.45 22.80
CA ASP A 67 16.49 5.77 24.09
C ASP A 67 17.91 6.36 23.96
N GLU A 68 18.73 5.85 23.03
CA GLU A 68 20.05 6.43 22.69
C GLU A 68 19.94 7.85 22.12
N LEU A 69 18.83 8.15 21.43
CA LEU A 69 18.50 9.51 21.02
C LEU A 69 18.05 10.38 22.21
N GLY A 70 17.81 9.83 23.41
CA GLY A 70 17.24 10.54 24.56
C GLY A 70 15.74 10.82 24.40
N GLY A 71 15.05 9.95 23.66
CA GLY A 71 13.64 10.08 23.29
C GLY A 71 13.39 11.00 22.09
N ILE A 72 12.17 10.97 21.58
CA ILE A 72 11.72 11.71 20.40
C ILE A 72 10.52 12.60 20.69
N LYS A 73 10.51 13.81 20.12
CA LYS A 73 9.37 14.73 20.26
C LYS A 73 8.29 14.41 19.25
N ILE A 74 7.10 14.05 19.72
CA ILE A 74 5.93 13.74 18.88
C ILE A 74 4.77 14.64 19.25
N GLN A 75 4.18 15.27 18.24
CA GLN A 75 2.87 15.92 18.35
C GLN A 75 1.79 14.88 18.08
N VAL A 76 1.14 14.41 19.14
CA VAL A 76 -0.01 13.53 19.08
C VAL A 76 -1.22 14.35 18.61
N PRO A 77 -1.85 14.03 17.46
CA PRO A 77 -2.86 14.88 16.85
C PRO A 77 -4.25 14.76 17.48
N LYS A 78 -4.56 13.59 18.06
CA LYS A 78 -5.84 13.25 18.69
C LYS A 78 -5.61 12.29 19.86
N ASP A 79 -6.58 12.22 20.76
CA ASP A 79 -6.55 11.26 21.87
C ASP A 79 -6.56 9.83 21.30
N ILE A 80 -5.74 8.96 21.88
CA ILE A 80 -5.69 7.53 21.56
C ILE A 80 -6.04 6.77 22.83
N HIS A 81 -7.05 5.91 22.72
CA HIS A 81 -7.45 4.92 23.72
C HIS A 81 -7.51 3.56 23.03
N ASP A 82 -6.61 2.65 23.40
CA ASP A 82 -6.54 1.28 22.88
C ASP A 82 -6.54 0.32 24.07
N ASP A 83 -7.73 -0.15 24.45
CA ASP A 83 -7.95 -1.12 25.54
C ASP A 83 -7.59 -2.56 25.17
N HIS A 84 -7.25 -2.78 23.89
CA HIS A 84 -6.85 -4.06 23.33
C HIS A 84 -5.39 -4.03 22.84
N TYR A 85 -4.54 -3.19 23.43
CA TYR A 85 -3.13 -3.17 23.08
C TYR A 85 -2.48 -4.52 23.48
N PRO A 86 -1.72 -5.18 22.59
CA PRO A 86 -1.17 -6.51 22.89
C PRO A 86 -0.17 -6.48 24.04
N GLY A 87 -0.54 -7.11 25.16
CA GLY A 87 0.28 -7.30 26.34
C GLY A 87 1.04 -8.64 26.34
N PRO A 88 1.81 -8.92 27.40
CA PRO A 88 2.55 -10.17 27.53
C PRO A 88 1.61 -11.38 27.60
N ASN A 89 2.08 -12.55 27.16
CA ASN A 89 1.34 -13.82 27.25
C ASN A 89 -0.05 -13.79 26.60
N TYR A 90 -0.20 -13.12 25.46
CA TYR A 90 -1.49 -12.98 24.74
C TYR A 90 -2.58 -12.25 25.55
N SER A 91 -2.17 -11.45 26.54
CA SER A 91 -3.07 -10.55 27.26
C SER A 91 -3.28 -9.23 26.51
N TYR A 92 -4.22 -8.42 27.01
CA TYR A 92 -4.41 -7.05 26.60
C TYR A 92 -4.02 -6.11 27.74
N GLU A 93 -3.43 -4.99 27.36
CA GLU A 93 -3.25 -3.83 28.24
C GLU A 93 -3.89 -2.61 27.58
N THR A 94 -4.15 -1.58 28.38
CA THR A 94 -4.66 -0.31 27.87
C THR A 94 -3.50 0.61 27.53
N PHE A 95 -3.49 1.14 26.31
CA PHE A 95 -2.64 2.25 25.91
C PHE A 95 -3.47 3.53 25.77
N ASP A 96 -3.15 4.52 26.60
CA ASP A 96 -3.80 5.81 26.64
C ASP A 96 -2.79 6.94 26.43
N ILE A 97 -3.05 7.80 25.46
CA ILE A 97 -2.30 9.04 25.28
C ILE A 97 -3.21 10.16 24.77
N GLN A 98 -3.27 11.25 25.52
CA GLN A 98 -4.05 12.42 25.12
C GLN A 98 -3.34 13.20 24.01
N LYS A 99 -4.08 13.95 23.22
CA LYS A 99 -3.56 14.92 22.26
C LYS A 99 -2.60 15.90 22.96
N GLY A 100 -1.42 16.07 22.39
CA GLY A 100 -0.39 16.93 22.98
C GLY A 100 1.00 16.72 22.40
N LEU A 101 1.95 17.53 22.86
CA LEU A 101 3.36 17.39 22.52
C LEU A 101 4.06 16.61 23.63
N TYR A 102 4.67 15.47 23.27
CA TYR A 102 5.37 14.61 24.22
C TYR A 102 6.80 14.35 23.78
N ASN A 103 7.68 14.07 24.74
CA ASN A 103 8.97 13.44 24.50
C ASN A 103 8.82 11.95 24.82
N LEU A 104 8.66 11.12 23.79
CA LEU A 104 8.45 9.68 23.95
C LEU A 104 9.80 8.98 24.12
N ASP A 105 9.92 8.16 25.16
CA ASP A 105 10.98 7.16 25.30
C ASP A 105 10.72 5.97 24.36
N GLY A 106 11.65 5.01 24.32
CA GLY A 106 11.56 3.85 23.44
C GLY A 106 10.30 3.04 23.66
N GLU A 107 9.92 2.78 24.91
CA GLU A 107 8.73 1.99 25.26
C GLU A 107 7.44 2.69 24.80
N THR A 108 7.29 3.97 25.11
CA THR A 108 6.09 4.74 24.73
C THR A 108 6.03 4.96 23.22
N ALA A 109 7.17 5.20 22.56
CA ALA A 109 7.25 5.30 21.11
C ALA A 109 6.87 3.97 20.43
N LEU A 110 7.23 2.82 21.02
CA LEU A 110 6.87 1.52 20.49
C LEU A 110 5.36 1.28 20.60
N LYS A 111 4.75 1.64 21.74
CA LYS A 111 3.29 1.58 21.91
C LYS A 111 2.57 2.48 20.90
N TYR A 112 3.05 3.71 20.73
CA TYR A 112 2.53 4.65 19.74
C TYR A 112 2.66 4.12 18.29
N ALA A 113 3.75 3.42 17.96
CA ALA A 113 3.97 2.82 16.64
C ALA A 113 3.10 1.58 16.35
N ARG A 114 2.55 0.94 17.38
CA ARG A 114 1.89 -0.38 17.30
C ARG A 114 0.38 -0.34 17.52
N THR A 115 -0.13 0.63 18.26
CA THR A 115 -1.58 0.80 18.49
C THR A 115 -2.33 0.84 17.17
N ARG A 116 -3.49 0.17 17.14
CA ARG A 116 -4.27 -0.08 15.92
C ARG A 116 -5.77 -0.21 16.14
N HIS A 117 -6.22 -0.27 17.40
CA HIS A 117 -7.65 -0.35 17.72
C HIS A 117 -8.24 1.06 17.95
N ASP A 118 -7.55 2.09 17.45
CA ASP A 118 -8.11 3.43 17.29
C ASP A 118 -8.88 3.52 15.96
N GLU A 119 -9.69 4.57 15.82
CA GLU A 119 -10.56 4.80 14.65
C GLU A 119 -9.82 4.80 13.30
N ASP A 120 -8.50 5.02 13.30
CA ASP A 120 -7.69 5.11 12.07
C ASP A 120 -7.05 3.77 11.64
N GLY A 121 -7.16 2.72 12.48
CA GLY A 121 -6.73 1.36 12.16
C GLY A 121 -5.26 1.24 11.71
N ASP A 122 -5.03 0.34 10.75
CA ASP A 122 -3.69 0.05 10.19
C ASP A 122 -3.06 1.27 9.48
N PHE A 123 -3.88 2.10 8.84
CA PHE A 123 -3.42 3.29 8.12
C PHE A 123 -2.99 4.40 9.08
N GLY A 124 -3.71 4.60 10.19
CA GLY A 124 -3.29 5.46 11.29
C GLY A 124 -1.96 5.01 11.89
N ARG A 125 -1.78 3.70 12.06
CA ARG A 125 -0.49 3.14 12.50
C ARG A 125 0.65 3.48 11.54
N ALA A 126 0.44 3.34 10.23
CA ALA A 126 1.45 3.70 9.24
C ALA A 126 1.81 5.20 9.27
N PHE A 127 0.83 6.08 9.52
CA PHE A 127 1.07 7.51 9.71
C PHE A 127 1.91 7.78 10.97
N ARG A 128 1.58 7.16 12.10
CA ARG A 128 2.36 7.28 13.35
C ARG A 128 3.81 6.81 13.19
N GLN A 129 4.03 5.73 12.45
CA GLN A 129 5.37 5.25 12.12
C GLN A 129 6.17 6.28 11.31
N GLN A 130 5.55 6.98 10.36
CA GLN A 130 6.18 8.09 9.64
C GLN A 130 6.54 9.26 10.57
N GLN A 131 5.64 9.64 11.49
CA GLN A 131 5.93 10.68 12.48
C GLN A 131 7.14 10.31 13.36
N ILE A 132 7.26 9.04 13.77
CA ILE A 132 8.40 8.55 14.53
C ILE A 132 9.69 8.66 13.73
N LEU A 133 9.70 8.25 12.45
CA LEU A 133 10.89 8.36 11.60
C LEU A 133 11.34 9.81 11.42
N GLU A 134 10.41 10.74 11.24
CA GLU A 134 10.72 12.17 11.12
C GLU A 134 11.24 12.77 12.43
N ALA A 135 10.67 12.39 13.56
CA ALA A 135 11.11 12.84 14.88
C ALA A 135 12.48 12.26 15.22
N ALA A 136 12.73 10.98 14.94
CA ALA A 136 14.02 10.33 15.11
C ALA A 136 15.10 10.99 14.24
N ARG A 137 14.80 11.27 12.96
CA ARG A 137 15.71 12.01 12.07
C ARG A 137 16.04 13.39 12.64
N SER A 138 15.01 14.15 13.01
CA SER A 138 15.18 15.52 13.54
C SER A 138 16.00 15.51 14.82
N LYS A 139 15.78 14.52 15.69
CA LYS A 139 16.53 14.34 16.92
C LYS A 139 17.98 13.96 16.64
N ALA A 140 18.24 13.00 15.76
CA ALA A 140 19.58 12.60 15.35
C ALA A 140 20.38 13.79 14.79
N PHE A 141 19.75 14.64 13.96
CA PHE A 141 20.42 15.83 13.43
C PHE A 141 20.65 16.94 14.46
N SER A 142 19.81 17.04 15.49
CA SER A 142 20.05 17.98 16.59
C SER A 142 21.21 17.56 17.50
N ILE A 143 21.55 16.26 17.51
CA ILE A 143 22.66 15.71 18.28
C ILE A 143 23.84 15.51 17.32
N ASN A 144 24.54 16.60 16.99
CA ASN A 144 25.67 16.57 16.04
C ASN A 144 26.72 15.49 16.35
N THR A 145 26.84 15.06 17.61
CA THR A 145 27.75 13.98 18.05
C THR A 145 27.34 12.59 17.57
N LEU A 146 26.12 12.39 17.07
CA LEU A 146 25.66 11.14 16.45
C LEU A 146 25.89 11.11 14.94
N LEU A 147 26.28 12.23 14.32
CA LEU A 147 26.55 12.34 12.89
C LEU A 147 28.03 12.10 12.56
N ASN A 148 28.65 11.12 13.21
CA ASN A 148 30.00 10.66 12.86
C ASN A 148 30.07 9.13 12.91
N ILE A 149 31.01 8.59 12.13
CA ILE A 149 31.17 7.14 11.95
C ILE A 149 31.44 6.39 13.26
N PRO A 150 32.34 6.83 14.16
CA PRO A 150 32.56 6.13 15.43
C PRO A 150 31.29 5.99 16.28
N ALA A 151 30.50 7.06 16.41
CA ALA A 151 29.25 7.03 17.17
C ALA A 151 28.23 6.06 16.55
N ILE A 152 28.08 6.10 15.21
CA ILE A 152 27.17 5.19 14.51
C ILE A 152 27.64 3.74 14.64
N ASN A 153 28.94 3.48 14.50
CA ASN A 153 29.48 2.13 14.67
C ASN A 153 29.18 1.58 16.07
N ASN A 154 29.37 2.40 17.11
CA ASN A 154 29.03 2.00 18.48
C ASN A 154 27.53 1.69 18.65
N ILE A 155 26.65 2.46 17.99
CA ILE A 155 25.20 2.18 18.00
C ILE A 155 24.92 0.85 17.29
N LEU A 156 25.50 0.61 16.11
CA LEU A 156 25.34 -0.64 15.38
C LEU A 156 25.84 -1.84 16.20
N ASP A 157 27.00 -1.71 16.85
CA ASP A 157 27.57 -2.73 17.73
C ASP A 157 26.64 -3.01 18.94
N THR A 158 26.03 -1.97 19.51
CA THR A 158 25.08 -2.07 20.64
C THR A 158 23.76 -2.73 20.23
N LEU A 159 23.31 -2.47 19.00
CA LEU A 159 22.11 -3.09 18.45
C LEU A 159 22.36 -4.56 18.07
N GLY A 160 23.56 -4.90 17.62
CA GLY A 160 23.96 -6.27 17.32
C GLY A 160 22.93 -6.98 16.44
N SER A 161 22.38 -8.10 16.91
CA SER A 161 21.39 -8.89 16.16
C SER A 161 20.00 -8.25 16.02
N HIS A 162 19.72 -7.17 16.76
CA HIS A 162 18.42 -6.47 16.71
C HIS A 162 18.25 -5.58 15.47
N LEU A 163 19.35 -5.32 14.75
CA LEU A 163 19.35 -4.57 13.50
C LEU A 163 20.07 -5.38 12.42
N ARG A 164 19.47 -5.45 11.22
CA ARG A 164 20.09 -6.04 10.03
C ARG A 164 20.02 -5.02 8.89
N THR A 165 21.11 -4.87 8.17
CA THR A 165 21.21 -3.97 7.02
C THR A 165 22.30 -4.45 6.06
N ASP A 166 22.18 -4.11 4.79
CA ASP A 166 23.22 -4.23 3.77
C ASP A 166 23.98 -2.93 3.51
N ILE A 167 23.67 -1.86 4.26
CA ILE A 167 24.40 -0.59 4.15
C ILE A 167 25.74 -0.75 4.87
N SER A 168 26.83 -0.58 4.13
CA SER A 168 28.18 -0.57 4.70
C SER A 168 28.49 0.72 5.46
N LEU A 169 29.48 0.68 6.36
CA LEU A 169 29.92 1.87 7.11
C LEU A 169 30.40 3.01 6.17
N ASP A 170 31.02 2.67 5.04
CA ASP A 170 31.46 3.65 4.05
C ASP A 170 30.29 4.32 3.33
N GLU A 171 29.23 3.56 3.03
CA GLU A 171 27.98 4.09 2.48
C GLU A 171 27.24 4.98 3.49
N ILE A 172 27.22 4.60 4.77
CA ILE A 172 26.72 5.46 5.86
C ILE A 172 27.47 6.79 5.86
N GLY A 173 28.80 6.78 5.74
CA GLY A 173 29.61 8.00 5.64
C GLY A 173 29.22 8.87 4.45
N SER A 174 29.01 8.22 3.29
CA SER A 174 28.55 8.90 2.08
C SER A 174 27.16 9.52 2.25
N PHE A 175 26.25 8.84 2.95
CA PHE A 175 24.92 9.37 3.25
C PHE A 175 24.96 10.55 4.22
N LEU A 176 25.81 10.51 5.24
CA LEU A 176 26.02 11.64 6.15
C LEU A 176 26.49 12.89 5.40
N ASP A 177 27.38 12.72 4.42
CA ASP A 177 27.85 13.83 3.59
C ASP A 177 26.82 14.33 2.59
N LEU A 178 25.95 13.45 2.09
CA LEU A 178 24.82 13.82 1.25
C LEU A 178 23.77 14.63 2.06
N ILE A 179 23.43 14.17 3.26
CA ILE A 179 22.45 14.81 4.14
C ILE A 179 22.80 16.27 4.43
N LYS A 180 24.10 16.60 4.57
CA LYS A 180 24.57 17.98 4.76
C LYS A 180 24.32 18.90 3.55
N LYS A 181 24.03 18.34 2.37
CA LYS A 181 23.90 19.06 1.09
C LYS A 181 22.47 19.15 0.58
N ILE A 182 21.55 18.35 1.12
CA ILE A 182 20.15 18.31 0.70
C ILE A 182 19.26 19.07 1.68
N ASP A 183 18.18 19.66 1.18
CA ASP A 183 17.13 20.18 2.04
C ASP A 183 16.38 19.01 2.68
N THR A 184 16.42 18.93 4.01
CA THR A 184 15.75 17.87 4.79
C THR A 184 14.44 18.36 5.42
N HIS A 185 14.06 19.63 5.21
CA HIS A 185 12.85 20.22 5.79
C HIS A 185 11.57 19.76 5.09
N THR A 186 11.63 19.44 3.80
CA THR A 186 10.48 18.95 3.04
C THR A 186 10.48 17.44 2.96
N THR A 187 9.53 16.79 3.66
CA THR A 187 9.30 15.35 3.54
C THR A 187 7.89 15.11 3.02
N ILE A 188 7.80 14.40 1.88
CA ILE A 188 6.50 14.03 1.30
C ILE A 188 6.13 12.65 1.82
N ASN A 189 5.01 12.54 2.52
CA ASN A 189 4.53 11.29 3.11
C ASN A 189 3.27 10.81 2.41
N LYS A 190 3.26 9.53 2.04
CA LYS A 190 2.13 8.83 1.45
C LYS A 190 1.98 7.47 2.11
N VAL A 191 0.74 7.12 2.44
CA VAL A 191 0.35 5.78 2.90
C VAL A 191 -0.56 5.25 1.79
N LEU A 192 -0.26 4.06 1.26
CA LEU A 192 -1.24 3.42 0.37
C LEU A 192 -2.43 3.00 1.21
N ASP A 193 -3.60 3.57 0.94
CA ASP A 193 -4.83 3.32 1.69
C ASP A 193 -5.96 2.84 0.77
N SER A 194 -7.09 2.42 1.37
CA SER A 194 -8.28 1.90 0.68
C SER A 194 -9.59 2.63 1.03
N GLY A 195 -9.55 3.63 1.93
CA GLY A 195 -10.74 4.24 2.54
C GLY A 195 -11.17 5.59 1.96
N LYS A 196 -10.45 6.16 1.00
CA LYS A 196 -10.71 7.48 0.40
C LYS A 196 -11.06 7.34 -1.08
N PRO A 197 -11.74 8.34 -1.69
CA PRO A 197 -12.03 8.32 -3.12
C PRO A 197 -10.78 8.18 -4.01
N ASP A 198 -9.64 8.76 -3.59
CA ASP A 198 -8.37 8.71 -4.32
C ASP A 198 -7.43 7.58 -3.86
N SER A 199 -7.90 6.71 -2.96
CA SER A 199 -7.19 5.50 -2.54
C SER A 199 -6.79 4.65 -3.73
N LEU A 200 -5.58 4.09 -3.70
CA LEU A 200 -5.05 3.22 -4.75
C LEU A 200 -5.29 1.73 -4.47
N LEU A 201 -5.75 1.40 -3.26
CA LEU A 201 -6.05 0.03 -2.86
C LEU A 201 -7.56 -0.18 -2.70
N ALA A 202 -7.98 -1.43 -2.82
CA ALA A 202 -9.30 -1.91 -2.47
C ALA A 202 -9.19 -3.00 -1.40
N VAL A 203 -10.23 -3.10 -0.56
CA VAL A 203 -10.38 -4.19 0.40
C VAL A 203 -10.98 -5.40 -0.29
N SER A 204 -10.39 -6.56 -0.03
CA SER A 204 -10.85 -7.85 -0.51
C SER A 204 -10.67 -8.92 0.56
N HIS A 205 -11.16 -10.12 0.27
CA HIS A 205 -10.99 -11.30 1.11
C HIS A 205 -10.49 -12.47 0.26
N THR A 206 -9.66 -13.31 0.88
CA THR A 206 -9.24 -14.58 0.30
C THR A 206 -9.29 -15.69 1.35
N PHE A 207 -9.38 -16.94 0.92
CA PHE A 207 -9.33 -18.08 1.84
C PHE A 207 -7.88 -18.55 1.99
N LEU A 208 -7.35 -18.47 3.21
CA LEU A 208 -6.07 -19.07 3.59
C LEU A 208 -6.37 -20.34 4.40
N GLY A 209 -6.50 -21.46 3.69
CA GLY A 209 -7.07 -22.68 4.26
C GLY A 209 -8.58 -22.50 4.47
N ASN A 210 -9.05 -22.62 5.71
CA ASN A 210 -10.46 -22.44 6.06
C ASN A 210 -10.80 -21.03 6.60
N VAL A 211 -9.79 -20.15 6.72
CA VAL A 211 -9.97 -18.79 7.26
C VAL A 211 -10.17 -17.80 6.12
N ARG A 212 -11.22 -17.00 6.22
CA ARG A 212 -11.43 -15.84 5.35
C ARG A 212 -10.52 -14.72 5.86
N ALA A 213 -9.45 -14.45 5.14
CA ALA A 213 -8.48 -13.41 5.50
C ALA A 213 -8.80 -12.10 4.79
N PHE A 214 -8.87 -11.01 5.55
CA PHE A 214 -8.84 -9.65 5.03
C PHE A 214 -7.55 -9.41 4.25
N ILE A 215 -7.64 -8.84 3.06
CA ILE A 215 -6.48 -8.47 2.23
C ILE A 215 -6.69 -7.11 1.56
N LEU A 216 -5.57 -6.46 1.23
CA LEU A 216 -5.56 -5.28 0.38
C LEU A 216 -5.03 -5.67 -1.01
N ILE A 217 -5.64 -5.13 -2.05
CA ILE A 217 -5.23 -5.33 -3.45
C ILE A 217 -5.18 -3.97 -4.16
N PRO A 218 -4.41 -3.80 -5.24
CA PRO A 218 -4.53 -2.61 -6.07
C PRO A 218 -5.93 -2.50 -6.67
N ARG A 219 -6.53 -1.31 -6.64
CA ARG A 219 -7.92 -1.12 -7.10
C ARG A 219 -8.14 -1.42 -8.58
N THR A 220 -7.10 -1.29 -9.41
CA THR A 220 -7.11 -1.64 -10.84
C THR A 220 -6.69 -3.09 -11.10
N GLY A 221 -6.38 -3.85 -10.05
CA GLY A 221 -5.77 -5.17 -10.15
C GLY A 221 -4.28 -5.15 -10.51
N LYS A 222 -3.68 -3.96 -10.72
CA LYS A 222 -2.30 -3.78 -11.15
C LYS A 222 -1.60 -2.72 -10.31
N TYR A 223 -0.27 -2.77 -10.27
CA TYR A 223 0.52 -1.79 -9.52
C TYR A 223 0.75 -0.47 -10.26
N ASP A 224 0.22 -0.27 -11.46
CA ASP A 224 0.56 0.87 -12.32
C ASP A 224 0.34 2.24 -11.68
N GLU A 225 -0.76 2.42 -10.95
CA GLU A 225 -1.02 3.65 -10.18
C GLU A 225 -0.06 3.83 -9.01
N ILE A 226 0.32 2.73 -8.35
CA ILE A 226 1.27 2.73 -7.24
C ILE A 226 2.69 3.02 -7.74
N GLN A 227 3.05 2.48 -8.91
CA GLN A 227 4.32 2.73 -9.58
C GLN A 227 4.43 4.18 -10.05
N GLU A 228 3.35 4.76 -10.56
CA GLU A 228 3.27 6.19 -10.91
C GLU A 228 3.48 7.05 -9.66
N LEU A 229 2.77 6.75 -8.57
CA LEU A 229 2.98 7.42 -7.28
C LEU A 229 4.42 7.29 -6.76
N ALA A 230 5.01 6.10 -6.83
CA ALA A 230 6.36 5.85 -6.32
C ALA A 230 7.43 6.60 -7.13
N LYS A 231 7.32 6.63 -8.46
CA LYS A 231 8.24 7.34 -9.36
C LYS A 231 8.15 8.85 -9.20
N ASP A 232 6.93 9.37 -9.04
CA ASP A 232 6.66 10.81 -8.94
C ASP A 232 6.52 11.30 -7.49
N ILE A 233 6.91 10.50 -6.49
CA ILE A 233 6.72 10.86 -5.07
C ILE A 233 7.40 12.18 -4.68
N PHE A 234 8.45 12.57 -5.40
CA PHE A 234 9.15 13.85 -5.22
C PHE A 234 8.58 15.00 -6.05
N ASN A 235 7.65 14.73 -6.99
CA ASN A 235 6.99 15.72 -7.83
C ASN A 235 5.52 15.35 -8.10
N LEU A 236 4.70 15.45 -7.04
CA LEU A 236 3.27 15.10 -7.10
C LEU A 236 2.45 16.02 -8.01
N GLU A 237 2.98 17.20 -8.37
CA GLU A 237 2.30 18.14 -9.29
C GLU A 237 2.05 17.50 -10.66
N THR A 238 2.92 16.59 -11.10
CA THR A 238 2.75 15.86 -12.35
C THR A 238 1.48 15.00 -12.34
N ILE A 239 1.25 14.27 -11.25
CA ILE A 239 0.06 13.44 -11.05
C ILE A 239 -1.19 14.32 -10.98
N GLU A 240 -1.14 15.40 -10.21
CA GLU A 240 -2.30 16.30 -10.04
C GLU A 240 -2.67 17.03 -11.33
N ARG A 241 -1.67 17.45 -12.13
CA ARG A 241 -1.92 18.01 -13.46
C ARG A 241 -2.62 16.99 -14.36
N LYS A 242 -2.13 15.75 -14.42
CA LYS A 242 -2.74 14.69 -15.23
C LYS A 242 -4.20 14.43 -14.82
N LYS A 243 -4.48 14.33 -13.51
CA LYS A 243 -5.86 14.20 -13.00
C LYS A 243 -6.74 15.37 -13.45
N LYS A 244 -6.22 16.60 -13.43
CA LYS A 244 -6.96 17.79 -13.86
C LYS A 244 -7.28 17.77 -15.35
N GLU A 245 -6.34 17.36 -16.20
CA GLU A 245 -6.59 17.21 -17.64
C GLU A 245 -7.66 16.15 -17.93
N ILE A 246 -7.59 14.99 -17.27
CA ILE A 246 -8.60 13.92 -17.38
C ILE A 246 -9.98 14.43 -16.90
N ALA A 247 -10.04 15.08 -15.75
CA ALA A 247 -11.29 15.59 -15.21
C ALA A 247 -11.89 16.69 -16.11
N GLY A 248 -11.05 17.58 -16.65
CA GLY A 248 -11.47 18.66 -17.54
C GLY A 248 -12.01 18.20 -18.89
N GLU A 249 -11.71 16.96 -19.30
CA GLU A 249 -12.31 16.36 -20.49
C GLU A 249 -13.78 15.98 -20.29
N GLU A 250 -14.23 15.76 -19.05
CA GLU A 250 -15.61 15.35 -18.72
C GLU A 250 -16.10 14.14 -19.56
N ALA A 251 -15.18 13.24 -19.92
CA ALA A 251 -15.43 12.18 -20.89
C ALA A 251 -16.63 11.28 -20.51
N VAL A 252 -17.51 11.04 -21.47
CA VAL A 252 -18.61 10.07 -21.34
C VAL A 252 -18.10 8.70 -21.77
N VAL A 253 -18.11 7.72 -20.86
CA VAL A 253 -17.60 6.36 -21.10
C VAL A 253 -18.75 5.37 -21.21
N ALA A 254 -18.95 4.76 -22.38
CA ALA A 254 -19.82 3.60 -22.51
C ALA A 254 -19.10 2.35 -22.00
N VAL A 255 -19.74 1.59 -21.10
CA VAL A 255 -19.21 0.35 -20.53
C VAL A 255 -19.97 -0.83 -21.10
N VAL A 256 -19.30 -1.63 -21.92
CA VAL A 256 -19.85 -2.85 -22.51
C VAL A 256 -19.27 -4.05 -21.78
N ASN A 257 -20.12 -4.82 -21.10
CA ASN A 257 -19.72 -6.09 -20.52
C ASN A 257 -19.58 -7.14 -21.63
N ALA A 258 -18.35 -7.49 -21.99
CA ALA A 258 -18.06 -8.58 -22.93
C ALA A 258 -17.30 -9.72 -22.23
N SER A 259 -17.24 -9.75 -20.90
CA SER A 259 -16.42 -10.71 -20.17
C SER A 259 -17.11 -12.08 -20.02
N GLY A 260 -18.43 -12.12 -20.19
CA GLY A 260 -19.27 -13.30 -19.92
C GLY A 260 -19.63 -13.47 -18.45
N VAL A 261 -19.18 -12.56 -17.57
CA VAL A 261 -19.51 -12.55 -16.14
C VAL A 261 -20.67 -11.58 -15.89
N ASN A 262 -21.75 -12.08 -15.30
CA ASN A 262 -22.91 -11.24 -14.96
C ASN A 262 -22.53 -10.13 -13.98
N GLY A 263 -22.93 -8.89 -14.27
CA GLY A 263 -22.69 -7.73 -13.40
C GLY A 263 -21.27 -7.14 -13.45
N PHE A 264 -20.41 -7.62 -14.35
CA PHE A 264 -19.05 -7.08 -14.50
C PHE A 264 -19.02 -5.62 -14.96
N ASP A 265 -19.97 -5.20 -15.79
CA ASP A 265 -20.27 -3.80 -16.14
C ASP A 265 -20.39 -2.90 -14.92
N LYS A 266 -21.16 -3.32 -13.91
CA LYS A 266 -21.35 -2.54 -12.67
C LYS A 266 -20.05 -2.40 -11.87
N LYS A 267 -19.23 -3.46 -11.87
CA LYS A 267 -17.91 -3.44 -11.24
C LYS A 267 -16.97 -2.45 -11.94
N ILE A 268 -16.95 -2.48 -13.27
CA ILE A 268 -16.17 -1.52 -14.07
C ILE A 268 -16.68 -0.10 -13.85
N ALA A 269 -17.99 0.12 -13.85
CA ALA A 269 -18.61 1.41 -13.57
C ALA A 269 -18.23 1.95 -12.18
N ALA A 270 -18.28 1.11 -11.13
CA ALA A 270 -17.84 1.49 -9.79
C ALA A 270 -16.34 1.84 -9.74
N LEU A 271 -15.50 1.09 -10.45
CA LEU A 271 -14.07 1.40 -10.58
C LEU A 271 -13.83 2.72 -11.31
N LEU A 272 -14.54 2.98 -12.42
CA LEU A 272 -14.49 4.25 -13.14
C LEU A 272 -14.86 5.42 -12.22
N GLN A 273 -15.89 5.26 -11.39
CA GLN A 273 -16.28 6.26 -10.40
C GLN A 273 -15.16 6.53 -9.38
N LYS A 274 -14.52 5.48 -8.84
CA LYS A 274 -13.34 5.60 -7.96
C LYS A 274 -12.13 6.24 -8.66
N MET A 275 -12.05 6.10 -9.98
CA MET A 275 -11.03 6.74 -10.81
C MET A 275 -11.34 8.20 -11.16
N GLY A 276 -12.52 8.72 -10.79
CA GLY A 276 -12.93 10.11 -11.02
C GLY A 276 -13.83 10.32 -12.24
N TYR A 277 -14.20 9.27 -12.98
CA TYR A 277 -15.14 9.37 -14.10
C TYR A 277 -16.57 9.39 -13.58
N SER A 278 -17.30 10.47 -13.88
CA SER A 278 -18.67 10.67 -13.40
C SER A 278 -19.74 10.37 -14.46
N ASN A 279 -19.36 10.32 -15.74
CA ASN A 279 -20.28 10.16 -16.86
C ASN A 279 -20.05 8.81 -17.53
N PHE A 280 -20.85 7.80 -17.21
CA PHE A 280 -20.79 6.51 -17.91
C PHE A 280 -22.16 5.94 -18.21
N VAL A 281 -22.22 5.15 -19.28
CA VAL A 281 -23.45 4.51 -19.78
C VAL A 281 -23.23 3.01 -19.82
N GLU A 282 -24.02 2.27 -19.05
CA GLU A 282 -24.01 0.80 -19.11
C GLU A 282 -24.66 0.33 -20.42
N VAL A 283 -23.94 -0.51 -21.16
CA VAL A 283 -24.38 -1.08 -22.42
C VAL A 283 -24.55 -2.59 -22.27
N LYS A 284 -25.70 -3.09 -22.73
CA LYS A 284 -26.02 -4.53 -22.63
C LYS A 284 -25.01 -5.38 -23.40
N PRO A 285 -24.61 -6.54 -22.84
CA PRO A 285 -23.72 -7.49 -23.52
C PRO A 285 -24.36 -7.97 -24.83
N LEU A 286 -23.64 -7.84 -25.94
CA LEU A 286 -24.06 -8.42 -27.23
C LEU A 286 -23.35 -9.74 -27.53
N ARG A 287 -22.10 -9.88 -27.07
CA ARG A 287 -21.27 -11.08 -27.19
C ARG A 287 -20.12 -11.02 -26.19
N THR A 288 -19.47 -12.16 -25.98
CA THR A 288 -18.24 -12.24 -25.19
C THR A 288 -17.02 -11.91 -26.04
N GLU A 289 -16.02 -11.26 -25.46
CA GLU A 289 -14.72 -10.93 -26.02
C GLU A 289 -13.61 -11.40 -25.08
N LYS A 290 -12.50 -11.85 -25.66
CA LYS A 290 -11.32 -12.25 -24.86
C LYS A 290 -10.50 -11.06 -24.41
N GLU A 291 -10.33 -10.08 -25.30
CA GLU A 291 -9.49 -8.91 -25.08
C GLU A 291 -10.35 -7.68 -24.82
N SER A 292 -9.84 -6.80 -23.96
CA SER A 292 -10.46 -5.51 -23.69
C SER A 292 -10.03 -4.47 -24.71
N ILE A 293 -11.00 -3.69 -25.16
CA ILE A 293 -10.83 -2.70 -26.23
C ILE A 293 -11.50 -1.40 -25.81
N ILE A 294 -10.86 -0.27 -26.07
CA ILE A 294 -11.46 1.06 -25.98
C ILE A 294 -11.59 1.62 -27.39
N TYR A 295 -12.82 1.93 -27.78
CA TYR A 295 -13.09 2.67 -29.00
C TYR A 295 -13.12 4.17 -28.71
N ASP A 296 -12.26 4.94 -29.38
CA ASP A 296 -12.23 6.40 -29.35
C ASP A 296 -13.24 6.97 -30.35
N ILE A 297 -14.47 7.17 -29.88
CA ILE A 297 -15.63 7.54 -30.71
C ILE A 297 -15.55 9.02 -31.09
N SER A 298 -15.26 9.89 -30.10
CA SER A 298 -15.25 11.34 -30.33
C SER A 298 -13.92 11.85 -30.89
N GLN A 299 -12.80 11.19 -30.61
CA GLN A 299 -11.44 11.67 -30.90
C GLN A 299 -11.11 13.01 -30.23
N THR A 300 -11.81 13.35 -29.15
CA THR A 300 -11.65 14.62 -28.42
C THR A 300 -11.19 14.44 -26.97
N LYS A 301 -11.01 13.20 -26.51
CA LYS A 301 -10.69 12.87 -25.11
C LYS A 301 -9.35 12.12 -24.96
N PRO A 302 -8.24 12.67 -25.46
CA PRO A 302 -6.95 11.97 -25.48
C PRO A 302 -6.43 11.58 -24.08
N PHE A 303 -6.64 12.39 -23.04
CA PHE A 303 -6.13 12.12 -21.70
C PHE A 303 -6.90 10.97 -21.04
N SER A 304 -8.23 10.98 -21.15
CA SER A 304 -9.11 9.89 -20.69
C SER A 304 -8.84 8.61 -21.46
N LEU A 305 -8.63 8.69 -22.78
CA LEU A 305 -8.27 7.53 -23.60
C LEU A 305 -6.97 6.89 -23.12
N GLU A 306 -5.92 7.69 -22.92
CA GLU A 306 -4.62 7.18 -22.45
C GLU A 306 -4.71 6.58 -21.05
N ASP A 307 -5.40 7.25 -20.12
CA ASP A 307 -5.58 6.79 -18.74
C ASP A 307 -6.33 5.45 -18.67
N LEU A 308 -7.47 5.35 -19.36
CA LEU A 308 -8.27 4.14 -19.40
C LEU A 308 -7.54 3.00 -20.13
N ALA A 309 -6.89 3.28 -21.26
CA ALA A 309 -6.16 2.26 -22.02
C ALA A 309 -5.03 1.65 -21.17
N LYS A 310 -4.29 2.49 -20.44
CA LYS A 310 -3.21 2.04 -19.54
C LYS A 310 -3.77 1.16 -18.41
N LYS A 311 -4.75 1.67 -17.64
CA LYS A 311 -5.28 0.99 -16.44
C LYS A 311 -5.97 -0.33 -16.77
N PHE A 312 -6.78 -0.35 -17.82
CA PHE A 312 -7.44 -1.56 -18.28
C PHE A 312 -6.54 -2.44 -19.15
N SER A 313 -5.33 -2.00 -19.51
CA SER A 313 -4.47 -2.65 -20.52
C SER A 313 -5.25 -2.98 -21.81
N ALA A 314 -6.16 -2.08 -22.18
CA ALA A 314 -7.05 -2.26 -23.30
C ALA A 314 -6.43 -1.71 -24.58
N LYS A 315 -6.67 -2.40 -25.71
CA LYS A 315 -6.27 -1.90 -27.03
C LYS A 315 -7.12 -0.71 -27.40
N THR A 316 -6.54 0.29 -28.06
CA THR A 316 -7.29 1.46 -28.55
C THR A 316 -7.58 1.34 -30.04
N LEU A 317 -8.83 1.58 -30.44
CA LEU A 317 -9.30 1.59 -31.82
C LEU A 317 -10.22 2.81 -32.03
N GLN A 318 -10.45 3.24 -33.27
CA GLN A 318 -11.34 4.38 -33.53
C GLN A 318 -12.79 3.94 -33.79
N ASN A 319 -12.97 2.96 -34.68
CA ASN A 319 -14.29 2.63 -35.20
C ASN A 319 -14.84 1.36 -34.55
N PRO A 320 -15.91 1.44 -33.73
CA PRO A 320 -16.58 0.26 -33.22
C PRO A 320 -17.25 -0.51 -34.35
N PRO A 321 -17.29 -1.84 -34.30
CA PRO A 321 -18.01 -2.66 -35.27
C PRO A 321 -19.50 -2.35 -35.25
N ALA A 322 -20.18 -2.57 -36.38
CA ALA A 322 -21.58 -2.16 -36.61
C ALA A 322 -22.56 -2.57 -35.50
N TYR A 323 -22.32 -3.71 -34.86
CA TYR A 323 -23.17 -4.20 -33.76
C TYR A 323 -23.05 -3.37 -32.48
N LEU A 324 -21.91 -2.69 -32.24
CA LEU A 324 -21.68 -1.78 -31.11
C LEU A 324 -21.91 -0.31 -31.45
N SER A 325 -21.81 0.07 -32.72
CA SER A 325 -21.80 1.49 -33.12
C SER A 325 -22.98 2.28 -32.56
N ALA A 326 -24.21 1.75 -32.63
CA ALA A 326 -25.40 2.43 -32.12
C ALA A 326 -25.42 2.59 -30.59
N GLN A 327 -24.78 1.68 -29.86
CA GLN A 327 -24.75 1.67 -28.40
C GLN A 327 -23.66 2.59 -27.85
N CYS A 328 -22.52 2.65 -28.53
CA CYS A 328 -21.41 3.53 -28.19
C CYS A 328 -21.60 4.98 -28.69
N GLN A 329 -22.55 5.25 -29.60
CA GLN A 329 -22.66 6.55 -30.29
C GLN A 329 -22.92 7.75 -29.36
N LYS A 330 -23.43 7.51 -28.15
CA LYS A 330 -23.71 8.56 -27.16
C LYS A 330 -22.54 8.83 -26.20
N ALA A 331 -21.45 8.10 -26.35
CA ALA A 331 -20.27 8.20 -25.51
C ALA A 331 -19.08 8.76 -26.32
N ASP A 332 -18.13 9.35 -25.61
CA ASP A 332 -16.86 9.77 -26.19
C ASP A 332 -15.92 8.58 -26.36
N LEU A 333 -15.95 7.66 -25.39
CA LEU A 333 -15.13 6.45 -25.34
C LEU A 333 -16.04 5.25 -25.09
N CYS A 334 -15.77 4.12 -25.75
CA CYS A 334 -16.50 2.87 -25.52
C CYS A 334 -15.56 1.78 -25.03
N LEU A 335 -15.59 1.49 -23.74
CA LEU A 335 -14.83 0.42 -23.09
C LEU A 335 -15.58 -0.91 -23.21
N VAL A 336 -15.07 -1.78 -24.07
CA VAL A 336 -15.46 -3.18 -24.17
C VAL A 336 -14.59 -3.99 -23.22
N ALA A 337 -15.18 -4.42 -22.10
CA ALA A 337 -14.50 -5.18 -21.05
C ALA A 337 -14.55 -6.68 -21.37
N GLY A 338 -13.44 -7.24 -21.84
CA GLY A 338 -13.26 -8.65 -22.17
C GLY A 338 -12.95 -9.53 -20.96
N SER A 339 -12.77 -10.83 -21.20
CA SER A 339 -12.45 -11.79 -20.14
C SER A 339 -11.03 -11.65 -19.57
N ASP A 340 -10.12 -11.00 -20.29
CA ASP A 340 -8.77 -10.64 -19.84
C ASP A 340 -8.75 -9.73 -18.61
N LEU A 341 -9.79 -8.91 -18.41
CA LEU A 341 -9.93 -8.09 -17.22
C LEU A 341 -10.37 -8.87 -15.98
N ILE A 342 -10.95 -10.06 -16.16
CA ILE A 342 -11.45 -10.86 -15.03
C ILE A 342 -10.27 -11.21 -14.13
N GLU A 343 -9.17 -11.75 -14.65
CA GLU A 343 -8.04 -12.19 -13.81
C GLU A 343 -7.51 -11.08 -12.89
N ASN A 344 -7.45 -9.84 -13.40
CA ASN A 344 -6.98 -8.69 -12.65
C ASN A 344 -8.03 -8.13 -11.68
N LEU A 345 -9.31 -8.27 -12.00
CA LEU A 345 -10.42 -7.68 -11.25
C LEU A 345 -11.33 -8.73 -10.58
N ASN A 346 -10.92 -10.00 -10.42
CA ASN A 346 -11.84 -11.04 -9.92
C ASN A 346 -12.06 -11.02 -8.40
N TYR A 347 -11.30 -10.20 -7.68
CA TYR A 347 -11.38 -10.15 -6.23
C TYR A 347 -12.71 -9.54 -5.75
N GLU A 348 -13.39 -10.18 -4.82
CA GLU A 348 -14.60 -9.63 -4.19
C GLU A 348 -14.24 -8.36 -3.40
N GLU A 349 -14.71 -7.20 -3.85
CA GLU A 349 -14.54 -5.94 -3.12
C GLU A 349 -15.67 -5.78 -2.10
N ASN A 350 -15.30 -5.46 -0.87
CA ASN A 350 -16.24 -5.12 0.19
C ASN A 350 -16.69 -3.64 0.07
N THR A 351 -17.90 -3.34 0.53
CA THR A 351 -18.43 -1.97 0.62
C THR A 351 -17.83 -1.19 1.80
N VAL A 352 -18.05 0.14 1.86
CA VAL A 352 -17.59 0.97 3.00
C VAL A 352 -18.24 0.52 4.32
N GLU A 353 -19.47 0.04 4.30
CA GLU A 353 -20.16 -0.50 5.49
C GLU A 353 -19.55 -1.84 5.95
N ASP A 354 -19.04 -2.64 5.01
CA ASP A 354 -18.26 -3.84 5.33
C ASP A 354 -16.87 -3.49 5.90
N LEU A 355 -16.35 -2.28 5.66
CA LEU A 355 -15.08 -1.81 6.27
C LEU A 355 -15.27 -1.55 7.76
N GLU A 356 -16.33 -0.85 8.15
CA GLU A 356 -16.62 -0.52 9.54
C GLU A 356 -16.89 -1.78 10.39
N GLN A 357 -17.55 -2.79 9.83
CA GLN A 357 -17.74 -4.09 10.49
C GLN A 357 -16.52 -5.03 10.39
N GLY A 358 -15.61 -4.76 9.45
CA GLY A 358 -14.43 -5.57 9.16
C GLY A 358 -13.33 -5.43 10.21
N TYR A 359 -13.17 -4.26 10.82
CA TYR A 359 -12.13 -4.01 11.83
C TYR A 359 -12.28 -4.91 13.08
N ASP A 360 -13.51 -5.13 13.56
CA ASP A 360 -13.78 -6.03 14.69
C ASP A 360 -13.56 -7.50 14.33
N LYS A 361 -13.87 -7.91 13.09
CA LYS A 361 -13.64 -9.28 12.59
C LYS A 361 -12.16 -9.55 12.28
N GLN A 362 -11.41 -8.54 11.82
CA GLN A 362 -9.98 -8.64 11.52
C GLN A 362 -9.19 -9.09 12.75
N ALA A 363 -9.53 -8.60 13.94
CA ALA A 363 -8.90 -9.03 15.19
C ALA A 363 -9.19 -10.50 15.54
N ALA A 364 -10.32 -11.07 15.11
CA ALA A 364 -10.67 -12.47 15.27
C ALA A 364 -9.99 -13.36 14.22
N ASP A 365 -10.04 -12.95 12.94
CA ASP A 365 -9.45 -13.69 11.81
C ASP A 365 -7.92 -13.74 11.91
N GLU A 366 -7.27 -12.69 12.43
CA GLU A 366 -5.82 -12.67 12.65
C GLU A 366 -5.39 -13.65 13.76
N ARG A 367 -6.22 -13.86 14.79
CA ARG A 367 -5.95 -14.89 15.82
C ARG A 367 -5.98 -16.29 15.23
N GLU A 368 -6.99 -16.59 14.42
CA GLU A 368 -7.12 -17.90 13.77
C GLU A 368 -6.00 -18.12 12.72
N TYR A 369 -5.65 -17.08 11.96
CA TYR A 369 -4.55 -17.12 11.01
C TYR A 369 -3.18 -17.35 11.68
N ILE A 370 -2.90 -16.67 12.79
CA ILE A 370 -1.67 -16.89 13.58
C ILE A 370 -1.66 -18.32 14.16
N GLU A 371 -2.80 -18.85 14.61
CA GLU A 371 -2.88 -20.25 15.04
C GLU A 371 -2.60 -21.25 13.91
N LEU A 372 -3.07 -20.96 12.69
CA LEU A 372 -2.79 -21.81 11.53
C LEU A 372 -1.30 -21.79 11.13
N LEU A 373 -0.66 -20.62 11.17
CA LEU A 373 0.79 -20.51 10.97
C LEU A 373 1.55 -21.32 12.05
N LYS A 374 1.08 -21.29 13.31
CA LYS A 374 1.66 -22.06 14.42
C LYS A 374 1.45 -23.58 14.30
N LYS A 375 0.31 -24.02 13.78
CA LYS A 375 0.03 -25.44 13.51
C LYS A 375 0.84 -25.96 12.32
N GLY A 376 1.17 -25.10 11.35
CA GLY A 376 2.13 -25.38 10.29
C GLY A 376 3.60 -25.37 10.74
N SER A 377 3.91 -24.66 11.83
CA SER A 377 5.27 -24.54 12.41
C SER A 377 5.56 -25.54 13.54
N HIS A 378 4.79 -26.62 13.68
CA HIS A 378 5.11 -27.75 14.59
C HIS A 378 6.34 -28.59 14.15
N GLN A 379 7.22 -28.01 13.33
CA GLN A 379 8.63 -28.36 13.31
C GLN A 379 9.45 -27.11 13.68
N LYS A 380 9.70 -26.96 14.99
CA LYS A 380 10.76 -26.20 15.66
C LYS A 380 10.96 -24.73 15.20
N PHE A 381 10.67 -23.79 16.09
CA PHE A 381 11.68 -23.12 16.93
C PHE A 381 11.04 -22.67 18.25
#